data_AF-A0A367IIX2-F1
#
_entry.id   AF-A0A367IIX2-F1
#
_cell.length_a   1.000
_cell.length_b   1.000
_cell.length_c   1.000
_cell.angle_alpha   90.00
_cell.angle_beta   90.00
_cell.angle_gamma   90.00
#
_symmetry.space_group_name_H-M   'P 1'
#
loop_
_entity.id
_entity.type
_entity.pdbx_description
1 polymer ?
#
loop_
_entity_poly.entity_id
_entity_poly.type
_entity_poly.pdbx_seq_one_letter_code
_entity_poly.pdbx_strand_id
1 'polypeptide(L)'
;MNSREQFKINFISGATGLSLSYACMHPLDTVKTRIQAADVNVGWRKVVFSKATLRSLGQGFFVSALGAAGQGGARFSTYEYCKSKMLPKEKNGWTIPVTALSAVFGDLASSVIKVPREVITA
;
A
#
# COMPACT_ATOMS: atom_id res chain seq x y z
N MET A 1 18.18 -21.37 1.16
CA MET A 1 17.46 -20.52 0.19
C MET A 1 18.39 -19.38 -0.23
N ASN A 2 18.59 -19.14 -1.53
CA ASN A 2 19.45 -18.05 -2.00
C ASN A 2 18.87 -16.68 -1.61
N SER A 3 19.70 -15.70 -1.24
CA SER A 3 19.25 -14.35 -0.84
C SER A 3 18.43 -13.65 -1.93
N ARG A 4 18.70 -13.95 -3.22
CA ARG A 4 17.90 -13.45 -4.35
C ARG A 4 16.49 -14.01 -4.40
N GLU A 5 16.31 -15.29 -4.04
CA GLU A 5 14.98 -15.92 -4.03
C GLU A 5 14.14 -15.40 -2.87
N GLN A 6 14.75 -15.17 -1.69
CA GLN A 6 14.06 -14.53 -0.56
C GLN A 6 13.59 -13.12 -0.91
N PHE A 7 14.43 -12.33 -1.58
CA PHE A 7 14.05 -10.98 -2.02
C PHE A 7 12.86 -11.00 -2.97
N LYS A 8 12.84 -11.91 -3.96
CA LYS A 8 11.72 -12.06 -4.90
C LYS A 8 10.43 -12.47 -4.18
N ILE A 9 10.50 -13.45 -3.28
CA ILE A 9 9.35 -13.93 -2.51
C ILE A 9 8.76 -12.79 -1.67
N ASN A 10 9.62 -12.04 -0.96
CA ASN A 10 9.21 -10.89 -0.18
C ASN A 10 8.60 -9.77 -1.06
N PHE A 11 9.19 -9.52 -2.23
CA PHE A 11 8.62 -8.54 -3.14
C PHE A 11 7.21 -8.93 -3.61
N ILE A 12 7.02 -10.19 -4.03
CA ILE A 12 5.73 -10.68 -4.52
C ILE A 12 4.70 -10.74 -3.39
N SER A 13 5.09 -11.15 -2.17
CA SER A 13 4.18 -11.19 -1.02
C SER A 13 3.74 -9.78 -0.61
N GLY A 14 4.68 -8.82 -0.58
CA GLY A 14 4.36 -7.41 -0.31
C GLY A 14 3.47 -6.79 -1.39
N ALA A 15 3.75 -7.09 -2.66
CA ALA A 15 3.01 -6.58 -3.79
C ALA A 15 1.57 -7.11 -3.81
N THR A 16 1.38 -8.41 -3.66
CA THR A 16 0.05 -9.05 -3.65
C THR A 16 -0.76 -8.63 -2.42
N GLY A 17 -0.13 -8.60 -1.24
CA GLY A 17 -0.78 -8.17 0.00
C GLY A 17 -1.29 -6.73 -0.08
N LEU A 18 -0.46 -5.78 -0.55
CA LEU A 18 -0.87 -4.38 -0.63
C LEU A 18 -1.88 -4.14 -1.76
N SER A 19 -1.75 -4.83 -2.88
CA SER A 19 -2.73 -4.74 -3.99
C SER A 19 -4.11 -5.24 -3.57
N LEU A 20 -4.17 -6.36 -2.86
CA LEU A 20 -5.43 -6.91 -2.36
C LEU A 20 -6.04 -6.01 -1.28
N SER A 21 -5.22 -5.49 -0.37
CA SER A 21 -5.67 -4.54 0.64
C SER A 21 -6.24 -3.28 -0.01
N TYR A 22 -5.55 -2.76 -1.03
CA TYR A 22 -6.04 -1.64 -1.84
C TYR A 22 -7.35 -1.99 -2.55
N ALA A 23 -7.47 -3.18 -3.13
CA ALA A 23 -8.69 -3.64 -3.79
C ALA A 23 -9.91 -3.62 -2.87
N CYS A 24 -9.73 -4.05 -1.61
CA CYS A 24 -10.78 -4.05 -0.60
C CYS A 24 -11.10 -2.64 -0.06
N MET A 25 -10.08 -1.77 0.08
CA MET A 25 -10.25 -0.42 0.67
C MET A 25 -10.74 0.62 -0.34
N HIS A 26 -10.33 0.52 -1.60
CA HIS A 26 -10.72 1.46 -2.66
C HIS A 26 -12.24 1.73 -2.76
N PRO A 27 -13.13 0.72 -2.71
CA PRO A 27 -14.57 0.98 -2.74
C PRO A 27 -15.07 1.68 -1.46
N LEU A 28 -14.50 1.34 -0.30
CA LEU A 28 -14.86 1.96 0.98
C LEU A 28 -14.44 3.43 1.03
N ASP A 29 -13.23 3.73 0.57
CA ASP A 29 -12.71 5.10 0.52
C ASP A 29 -13.48 5.96 -0.49
N THR A 30 -13.86 5.38 -1.64
CA THR A 30 -14.70 6.08 -2.62
C THR A 30 -16.08 6.38 -2.07
N VAL A 31 -16.73 5.42 -1.39
CA VAL A 31 -18.03 5.66 -0.75
C VAL A 31 -17.92 6.74 0.32
N LYS A 32 -16.89 6.66 1.17
CA LYS A 32 -16.66 7.63 2.26
C LYS A 32 -16.45 9.04 1.71
N THR A 33 -15.58 9.21 0.72
CA THR A 33 -15.31 10.52 0.11
C THR A 33 -16.53 11.08 -0.62
N ARG A 34 -17.35 10.25 -1.26
CA ARG A 34 -18.61 10.68 -1.89
C ARG A 34 -19.65 11.13 -0.87
N ILE A 35 -19.76 10.44 0.26
CA ILE A 35 -20.64 10.85 1.36
C ILE A 35 -20.16 12.18 1.96
N GLN A 36 -18.84 12.33 2.17
CA GLN A 36 -18.24 13.56 2.70
C GLN A 36 -18.34 14.76 1.75
N ALA A 37 -18.32 14.52 0.43
CA ALA A 37 -18.47 15.56 -0.59
C ALA A 37 -19.94 15.89 -0.93
N ALA A 38 -20.90 15.05 -0.51
CA ALA A 38 -22.31 15.28 -0.77
C ALA A 38 -22.91 16.31 0.20
N ASP A 39 -23.88 17.08 -0.28
CA ASP A 39 -24.68 17.97 0.55
C ASP A 39 -25.44 17.17 1.62
N VAL A 40 -25.47 17.68 2.85
CA VAL A 40 -26.10 17.04 4.03
C VAL A 40 -27.59 16.75 3.77
N ASN A 41 -28.22 17.49 2.86
CA ASN A 41 -29.61 17.32 2.46
C ASN A 41 -29.86 16.13 1.50
N VAL A 42 -28.81 15.56 0.91
CA VAL A 42 -28.92 14.39 0.01
C VAL A 42 -28.66 13.12 0.82
N GLY A 43 -29.70 12.31 1.01
CA GLY A 43 -29.58 11.05 1.75
C GLY A 43 -28.49 10.13 1.18
N TRP A 44 -27.59 9.64 2.05
CA TRP A 44 -26.41 8.84 1.72
C TRP A 44 -26.69 7.67 0.75
N ARG A 45 -27.88 7.03 0.85
CA ARG A 45 -28.28 5.93 -0.05
C ARG A 45 -28.33 6.36 -1.52
N LYS A 46 -28.80 7.57 -1.83
CA LYS A 46 -28.84 8.09 -3.21
C LYS A 46 -27.43 8.35 -3.76
N VAL A 47 -26.48 8.71 -2.89
CA VAL A 47 -25.08 8.95 -3.24
C VAL A 47 -24.34 7.63 -3.48
N VAL A 48 -24.55 6.64 -2.62
CA VAL A 48 -23.90 5.31 -2.71
C VAL A 48 -24.37 4.52 -3.93
N PHE A 49 -25.68 4.47 -4.19
CA PHE A 49 -26.26 3.72 -5.32
C PHE A 49 -26.28 4.51 -6.64
N SER A 50 -25.62 5.66 -6.70
CA SER A 50 -25.52 6.43 -7.95
C SER A 50 -24.64 5.72 -8.98
N LYS A 51 -25.05 5.73 -10.25
CA LYS A 51 -24.23 5.26 -11.38
C LYS A 51 -22.89 5.99 -11.45
N ALA A 52 -22.82 7.23 -10.97
CA ALA A 52 -21.57 7.99 -10.90
C ALA A 52 -20.57 7.38 -9.90
N THR A 53 -21.05 6.88 -8.75
CA THR A 53 -20.22 6.22 -7.73
C THR A 53 -19.72 4.87 -8.22
N LEU A 54 -20.58 4.08 -8.88
CA LEU A 54 -20.19 2.81 -9.50
C LEU A 54 -19.17 3.00 -10.65
N ARG A 55 -19.35 4.02 -11.48
CA ARG A 55 -18.39 4.36 -12.54
C ARG A 55 -17.05 4.84 -11.97
N SER A 56 -17.09 5.63 -10.91
CA SER A 56 -15.90 6.11 -10.18
C SER A 56 -15.10 4.97 -9.55
N LEU A 57 -15.77 3.91 -9.09
CA LEU A 57 -15.13 2.70 -8.53
C LEU A 57 -14.31 1.92 -9.57
N GLY A 58 -14.78 1.90 -10.82
CA GLY A 58 -14.14 1.15 -11.91
C GLY A 58 -13.06 1.93 -12.64
N GLN A 59 -13.09 3.26 -12.61
CA GLN A 59 -12.10 4.09 -13.29
C GLN A 59 -10.80 4.16 -12.49
N GLY A 60 -9.69 3.77 -13.12
CA GLY A 60 -8.34 3.88 -12.54
C GLY A 60 -7.97 2.77 -11.55
N PHE A 61 -8.90 1.88 -11.17
CA PHE A 61 -8.66 0.81 -10.20
C PHE A 61 -7.43 -0.04 -10.53
N PHE A 62 -7.30 -0.48 -11.79
CA PHE A 62 -6.20 -1.35 -12.21
C PHE A 62 -4.83 -0.65 -12.13
N VAL A 63 -4.75 0.61 -12.56
CA VAL A 63 -3.53 1.40 -12.51
C VAL A 63 -3.12 1.65 -11.06
N SER A 64 -4.07 2.00 -10.19
CA SER A 64 -3.80 2.21 -8.78
C SER A 64 -3.45 0.92 -8.05
N ALA A 65 -4.08 -0.21 -8.39
CA ALA A 65 -3.75 -1.52 -7.84
C ALA A 65 -2.32 -1.94 -8.24
N LEU A 66 -1.91 -1.72 -9.49
CA LEU A 66 -0.52 -1.95 -9.93
C LEU A 66 0.48 -1.04 -9.20
N GLY A 67 0.12 0.23 -9.00
CA GLY A 67 0.92 1.18 -8.21
C GLY A 67 1.03 0.78 -6.73
N ALA A 68 -0.03 0.18 -6.16
CA ALA A 68 -0.01 -0.40 -4.83
C ALA A 68 0.86 -1.67 -4.79
N ALA A 69 0.85 -2.49 -5.84
CA ALA A 69 1.71 -3.66 -5.97
C ALA A 69 3.19 -3.28 -5.90
N GLY A 70 3.63 -2.34 -6.73
CA GLY A 70 5.01 -1.87 -6.76
C GLY A 70 5.45 -1.27 -5.42
N GLN A 71 4.59 -0.46 -4.81
CA GLN A 71 4.83 0.13 -3.50
C GLN A 71 5.01 -0.95 -2.41
N GLY A 72 4.08 -1.90 -2.33
CA GLY A 72 4.07 -2.94 -1.30
C GLY A 72 5.27 -3.88 -1.43
N GLY A 73 5.60 -4.25 -2.66
CA GLY A 73 6.77 -5.07 -2.95
C GLY A 73 8.07 -4.36 -2.58
N ALA A 74 8.24 -3.09 -2.97
CA ALA A 74 9.44 -2.32 -2.62
C ALA A 74 9.59 -2.13 -1.11
N ARG A 75 8.48 -1.87 -0.39
CA ARG A 75 8.48 -1.72 1.06
C ARG A 75 8.93 -3.00 1.76
N PHE A 76 8.27 -4.12 1.46
CA PHE A 76 8.49 -5.38 2.18
C PHE A 76 9.85 -6.01 1.84
N SER A 77 10.26 -5.94 0.56
CA SER A 77 11.58 -6.44 0.13
C SER A 77 12.74 -5.64 0.73
N THR A 78 12.65 -4.31 0.76
CA THR A 78 13.67 -3.45 1.37
C THR A 78 13.71 -3.60 2.89
N TYR A 79 12.54 -3.70 3.53
CA TYR A 79 12.44 -3.96 4.97
C TYR A 79 13.14 -5.26 5.36
N GLU A 80 12.81 -6.38 4.70
CA GLU A 80 13.43 -7.68 5.00
C GLU A 80 14.91 -7.72 4.60
N TYR A 81 15.31 -6.97 3.56
CA TYR A 81 16.72 -6.83 3.18
C TYR A 81 17.54 -6.10 4.26
N CYS A 82 17.08 -4.93 4.72
CA CYS A 82 17.71 -4.17 5.80
C CYS A 82 17.74 -4.97 7.10
N LYS A 83 16.63 -5.61 7.43
CA LYS A 83 16.51 -6.47 8.61
C LYS A 83 17.51 -7.62 8.55
N SER A 84 17.59 -8.35 7.43
CA SER A 84 18.55 -9.46 7.28
C SER A 84 20.01 -9.01 7.36
N LYS A 85 20.34 -7.75 7.06
CA LYS A 85 21.69 -7.18 7.13
C LYS A 85 22.04 -6.63 8.52
N MET A 86 21.06 -6.11 9.26
CA MET A 86 21.28 -5.37 10.50
C MET A 86 20.87 -6.15 11.77
N LEU A 87 20.09 -7.23 11.66
CA LEU A 87 19.68 -8.00 12.84
C LEU A 87 20.85 -8.83 13.40
N PRO A 88 21.26 -8.64 14.67
CA PRO A 88 22.17 -9.57 15.33
C PRO A 88 21.48 -10.94 15.53
N LYS A 89 22.27 -12.03 15.48
CA LYS A 89 21.77 -13.41 15.64
C LYS A 89 21.20 -13.71 17.04
N GLU A 90 21.50 -12.87 18.01
CA GLU A 90 21.04 -12.93 19.41
C GLU A 90 19.86 -11.97 19.63
N LYS A 91 18.77 -12.46 20.23
CA LYS A 91 17.60 -11.62 20.59
C LYS A 91 17.92 -10.74 21.80
N ASN A 92 18.62 -9.64 21.56
CA ASN A 92 18.82 -8.58 22.54
C ASN A 92 17.82 -7.43 22.36
N GLY A 93 17.76 -6.51 23.34
CA GLY A 93 16.93 -5.30 23.30
C GLY A 93 17.15 -4.40 22.06
N TRP A 94 18.25 -4.61 21.32
CA TRP A 94 18.55 -3.98 20.02
C TRP A 94 17.64 -4.44 18.86
N THR A 95 16.85 -5.49 19.03
CA THR A 95 15.93 -5.99 17.99
C THR A 95 14.87 -4.94 17.62
N ILE A 96 14.35 -4.21 18.61
CA ILE A 96 13.31 -3.18 18.43
C ILE A 96 13.83 -1.99 17.60
N PRO A 97 14.95 -1.32 17.96
CA PRO A 97 15.45 -0.19 17.18
C PRO A 97 15.93 -0.59 15.77
N VAL A 98 16.51 -1.77 15.60
CA VAL A 98 16.93 -2.25 14.27
C VAL A 98 15.74 -2.50 13.34
N THR A 99 14.65 -3.04 13.89
CA THR A 99 13.42 -3.25 13.13
C THR A 99 12.78 -1.92 12.74
N ALA A 100 12.80 -0.92 13.62
CA ALA A 100 12.32 0.43 13.34
C ALA A 100 13.15 1.11 12.24
N LEU A 101 14.49 1.03 12.29
CA LEU A 101 15.36 1.56 11.24
C LEU A 101 15.10 0.89 9.89
N SER A 102 14.93 -0.44 9.89
CA SER A 102 14.61 -1.20 8.67
C SER A 102 13.25 -0.77 8.08
N ALA A 103 12.28 -0.42 8.93
CA ALA A 103 10.99 0.11 8.49
C ALA A 103 11.13 1.48 7.83
N VAL A 104 11.97 2.37 8.37
CA VAL A 104 12.26 3.69 7.75
C VAL A 104 12.88 3.51 6.36
N PHE A 105 13.87 2.63 6.21
CA PHE A 105 14.45 2.34 4.90
C PHE A 105 13.44 1.74 3.92
N GLY A 106 12.59 0.84 4.41
CA GLY A 106 11.49 0.30 3.61
C GLY A 106 10.51 1.38 3.14
N ASP A 107 10.21 2.36 4.00
CA ASP A 107 9.31 3.45 3.68
C ASP A 107 9.94 4.46 2.71
N LEU A 108 11.25 4.75 2.82
CA LEU A 108 11.99 5.57 1.87
C LEU A 108 12.02 4.92 0.48
N ALA A 109 12.29 3.61 0.40
CA ALA A 109 12.27 2.89 -0.88
C ALA A 109 10.87 2.85 -1.49
N SER A 110 9.84 2.65 -0.67
CA SER A 110 8.44 2.75 -1.09
C SER A 110 8.08 4.17 -1.54
N SER A 111 8.62 5.21 -0.91
CA SER A 111 8.35 6.61 -1.20
C SER A 111 8.74 7.01 -2.61
N VAL A 112 9.84 6.47 -3.15
CA VAL A 112 10.26 6.71 -4.55
C VAL A 112 9.18 6.28 -5.55
N ILE A 113 8.43 5.22 -5.24
CA ILE A 113 7.31 4.73 -6.07
C ILE A 113 6.01 5.47 -5.74
N LYS A 114 5.80 5.76 -4.44
CA LYS A 114 4.57 6.35 -3.90
C LYS A 114 4.38 7.82 -4.28
N VAL A 115 5.44 8.63 -4.25
CA VAL A 115 5.35 10.07 -4.50
C VAL A 115 4.88 10.38 -5.94
N PRO A 116 5.49 9.83 -7.01
CA PRO A 116 5.04 10.14 -8.36
C PRO A 116 3.63 9.62 -8.66
N ARG A 117 3.24 8.44 -8.14
CA ARG A 117 1.87 7.96 -8.32
C ARG A 117 0.85 8.89 -7.65
N GLU A 118 1.15 9.44 -6.47
CA GLU A 118 0.24 10.31 -5.74
C GLU A 118 0.02 11.61 -6.49
N VAL A 119 1.07 12.16 -7.13
CA VAL A 119 0.95 13.34 -8.00
C VAL A 119 0.09 13.08 -9.24
N ILE A 120 0.15 11.87 -9.81
CA ILE A 120 -0.61 11.53 -11.03
C ILE A 120 -2.08 11.21 -10.71
N THR A 121 -2.37 10.71 -9.51
CA THR A 121 -3.73 10.30 -9.10
C THR A 121 -4.49 11.30 -8.23
N ALA A 122 -3.84 12.37 -7.75
CA ALA A 122 -4.47 13.47 -7.02
C ALA A 122 -5.17 14.45 -7.98
#